data_AF-A0A352FBC8-F1
#
_entry.id   AF-A0A352FBC8-F1
#
_cell.length_a   1.000
_cell.length_b   1.000
_cell.length_c   1.000
_cell.angle_alpha   90.00
_cell.angle_beta   90.00
_cell.angle_gamma   90.00
#
_symmetry.space_group_name_H-M   'P 1'
#
loop_
_entity.id
_entity.type
_entity.pdbx_description
1 polymer ?
#
loop_
_entity_poly.entity_id
_entity_poly.type
_entity_poly.pdbx_seq_one_letter_code
_entity_poly.pdbx_strand_id
1 'polypeptide(L)' 'MVVTSVAGDGLIYAYDIDGNFSLLKPVESGVETVGSFKIPGGTKYHCSHPVISNGKLIVRHDNSLFVYTISTTDIKIAGK' A
#
# COMPACT_ATOMS: atom_id res chain seq x y z
N MET A 1 -12.30 -8.95 -3.51
CA MET A 1 -13.13 -8.01 -2.71
C MET A 1 -12.18 -7.13 -1.90
N VAL A 2 -12.19 -5.81 -2.10
CA VAL A 2 -11.38 -4.90 -1.27
C VAL A 2 -11.92 -4.95 0.15
N VAL A 3 -11.08 -5.34 1.09
CA VAL A 3 -11.44 -5.39 2.52
C VAL A 3 -11.11 -4.07 3.20
N THR A 4 -10.07 -3.39 2.72
CA THR A 4 -9.59 -2.18 3.37
C THR A 4 -8.68 -1.39 2.43
N SER A 5 -8.50 -0.12 2.74
CA SER A 5 -7.62 0.78 1.99
C SER A 5 -6.91 1.71 2.96
N VAL A 6 -5.73 2.17 2.55
CA VAL A 6 -4.99 3.24 3.19
C VAL A 6 -4.49 4.19 2.11
N ALA A 7 -4.47 5.49 2.39
CA ALA A 7 -4.01 6.50 1.45
C ALA A 7 -2.78 7.23 2.01
N GLY A 8 -1.83 7.53 1.13
CA GLY A 8 -0.60 8.23 1.47
C GLY A 8 0.21 8.50 0.21
N ASP A 9 0.99 9.57 0.22
CA ASP A 9 1.93 9.88 -0.87
C ASP A 9 1.29 9.99 -2.26
N GLY A 10 0.04 10.49 -2.31
CA GLY A 10 -0.71 10.66 -3.55
C GLY A 10 -1.28 9.38 -4.15
N LEU A 11 -1.16 8.25 -3.44
CA LEU A 11 -1.72 6.96 -3.83
C LEU A 11 -2.71 6.43 -2.80
N ILE A 12 -3.66 5.63 -3.29
CA ILE A 12 -4.55 4.78 -2.50
C ILE A 12 -4.08 3.35 -2.67
N TYR A 13 -3.82 2.67 -1.56
CA TYR A 13 -3.42 1.27 -1.51
C TYR A 13 -4.64 0.44 -1.13
N ALA A 14 -5.30 -0.16 -2.12
CA ALA A 14 -6.49 -0.97 -1.90
C ALA A 14 -6.08 -2.43 -1.68
N TYR A 15 -6.39 -2.97 -0.51
CA TYR A 15 -6.05 -4.32 -0.10
C TYR A 15 -7.26 -5.24 -0.18
N ASP A 16 -7.11 -6.37 -0.85
CA ASP A 16 -8.19 -7.35 -1.01
C ASP A 16 -8.03 -8.59 -0.13
N ILE A 17 -9.12 -9.35 -0.03
CA ILE A 17 -9.21 -10.56 0.78
C ILE A 17 -8.23 -11.68 0.37
N ASP A 18 -7.71 -11.61 -0.86
CA ASP A 18 -6.79 -12.58 -1.45
C ASP A 18 -5.32 -12.16 -1.32
N GLY A 19 -5.07 -11.04 -0.63
CA GLY A 19 -3.75 -10.54 -0.31
C GLY A 19 -3.12 -9.68 -1.42
N ASN A 20 -3.92 -9.19 -2.37
CA ASN A 20 -3.44 -8.28 -3.41
C ASN A 20 -3.60 -6.83 -2.98
N PHE A 21 -2.59 -6.04 -3.32
CA PHE A 21 -2.66 -4.58 -3.33
C PHE A 21 -2.85 -4.09 -4.75
N SER A 22 -3.83 -3.20 -4.94
CA SER A 22 -3.94 -2.33 -6.11
C SER A 22 -3.48 -0.93 -5.72
N LEU A 23 -2.53 -0.37 -6.48
CA LEU A 23 -2.03 0.99 -6.30
C LEU A 23 -2.84 1.89 -7.20
N LEU A 24 -3.59 2.78 -6.58
CA LEU A 24 -4.59 3.59 -7.22
C LEU A 24 -4.18 5.06 -7.12
N LYS A 25 -4.04 5.74 -8.25
CA LYS A 25 -3.76 7.17 -8.31
C LYS A 25 -5.06 7.93 -8.52
N PRO A 26 -5.48 8.80 -7.59
CA PRO A 26 -6.59 9.72 -7.83
C PRO A 26 -6.24 10.68 -8.96
N VAL A 27 -7.16 10.84 -9.90
CA VAL A 27 -7.10 11.81 -11.00
C VAL A 27 -8.43 12.57 -11.07
N GLU A 28 -8.48 13.69 -11.79
CA GLU A 28 -9.71 14.49 -11.85
C GLU A 28 -10.93 13.71 -12.36
N SER A 29 -10.72 12.78 -13.30
CA SER A 29 -11.75 11.92 -13.89
C SER A 29 -12.10 10.69 -13.06
N GLY A 30 -11.44 10.46 -11.91
CA GLY A 30 -11.65 9.30 -11.06
C GLY A 30 -10.34 8.73 -10.51
N VAL A 31 -10.05 7.48 -10.87
CA VAL A 31 -8.92 6.72 -10.32
C VAL A 31 -8.26 5.89 -11.40
N GLU A 32 -6.93 5.91 -11.46
CA GLU A 32 -6.12 5.08 -12.33
C GLU A 32 -5.38 4.02 -11.52
N THR A 33 -5.40 2.77 -11.99
CA THR A 33 -4.54 1.72 -11.43
C THR A 33 -3.13 1.88 -11.99
N VAL A 34 -2.18 2.28 -11.15
CA VAL A 34 -0.77 2.50 -11.53
C VAL A 34 0.13 1.30 -11.24
N GLY A 35 -0.40 0.29 -10.56
CA GLY A 35 0.32 -0.95 -10.31
C GLY A 35 -0.43 -1.89 -9.38
N SER A 36 0.16 -3.06 -9.15
CA SER A 36 -0.33 -4.02 -8.17
C SER A 36 0.80 -4.93 -7.70
N PHE A 37 0.62 -5.51 -6.52
CA PHE A 37 1.48 -6.58 -6.02
C PHE A 37 0.71 -7.50 -5.08
N LYS A 38 1.23 -8.71 -4.87
CA LYS A 38 0.67 -9.68 -3.93
C LYS A 38 1.63 -9.88 -2.76
N ILE A 39 1.10 -9.99 -1.54
CA ILE A 39 1.95 -10.31 -0.40
C ILE A 39 2.38 -11.79 -0.46
N PRO A 40 3.68 -12.12 -0.27
CA PRO A 40 4.22 -13.45 -0.57
C PRO A 40 3.89 -14.52 0.48
N GLY A 41 2.83 -14.35 1.28
CA GLY A 41 2.46 -15.29 2.31
C GLY A 41 1.20 -14.89 3.05
N GLY A 42 0.77 -15.79 3.93
CA GLY A 42 -0.47 -15.67 4.67
C GLY A 42 -1.43 -16.80 4.35
N THR A 43 -2.12 -17.27 5.38
CA THR A 43 -3.20 -18.26 5.22
C THR A 43 -4.54 -17.56 5.37
N LYS A 44 -5.58 -18.13 4.74
CA LYS A 44 -6.98 -17.70 4.88
C LYS A 44 -7.21 -16.27 4.38
N TYR A 45 -7.95 -15.47 5.15
CA TYR A 45 -8.46 -14.17 4.74
C TYR A 45 -7.51 -13.04 5.14
N HIS A 46 -7.20 -12.18 4.17
CA HIS A 46 -6.43 -10.97 4.36
C HIS A 46 -7.34 -9.83 4.80
N CYS A 47 -7.54 -9.67 6.11
CA CYS A 47 -8.46 -8.67 6.68
C CYS A 47 -7.77 -7.63 7.58
N SER A 48 -6.44 -7.60 7.60
CA SER A 48 -5.69 -6.62 8.39
C SER A 48 -5.78 -5.23 7.77
N HIS A 49 -5.95 -4.19 8.59
CA HIS A 49 -5.83 -2.81 8.13
C HIS A 49 -4.34 -2.43 7.94
N PRO A 50 -3.89 -2.11 6.72
CA PRO A 50 -2.55 -1.63 6.46
C PRO A 50 -2.32 -0.26 7.10
N VAL A 51 -1.08 0.03 7.48
CA VAL A 51 -0.70 1.32 8.06
C VAL A 51 0.43 1.91 7.23
N ILE A 52 0.35 3.21 6.95
CA ILE A 52 1.47 3.97 6.38
C ILE A 52 2.17 4.74 7.50
N SER A 53 3.49 4.56 7.60
CA SER A 53 4.32 5.31 8.54
C SER A 53 5.76 5.38 8.05
N ASN A 54 6.38 6.56 8.12
CA ASN A 54 7.79 6.77 7.78
C ASN A 54 8.19 6.20 6.41
N GLY A 55 7.39 6.48 5.37
CA GLY A 55 7.62 6.02 3.99
C GLY A 55 7.48 4.50 3.81
N LYS A 56 6.77 3.83 4.72
CA LYS A 56 6.55 2.38 4.68
C LYS A 56 5.06 2.05 4.75
N LEU A 57 4.64 1.13 3.89
CA LEU A 57 3.38 0.43 3.99
C LEU A 57 3.59 -0.85 4.81
N ILE A 58 2.90 -0.94 5.93
CA ILE A 58 3.06 -1.97 6.95
C ILE A 58 1.78 -2.82 6.97
N VAL A 59 1.92 -4.13 6.82
CA VAL A 59 0.81 -5.08 6.79
C VAL A 59 1.12 -6.23 7.72
N ARG A 60 0.34 -6.37 8.80
CA ARG A 60 0.40 -7.54 9.68
C ARG A 60 -0.50 -8.62 9.10
N HIS A 61 0.02 -9.81 8.86
CA HIS A 61 -0.82 -10.96 8.54
C HIS A 61 -0.35 -12.18 9.34
N ASP A 62 -1.27 -12.78 10.09
CA ASP A 62 -0.98 -13.91 10.97
C ASP A 62 0.19 -13.60 11.93
N ASN A 63 1.29 -14.36 11.88
CA ASN A 63 2.50 -14.12 12.66
C ASN A 63 3.60 -13.37 11.89
N SER A 64 3.29 -12.86 10.70
CA SER A 64 4.22 -12.13 9.84
C SER A 64 3.91 -10.64 9.81
N LEU A 65 4.95 -9.85 9.62
CA LEU A 65 4.85 -8.41 9.36
C LEU A 65 5.54 -8.13 8.02
N PHE A 66 4.75 -7.75 7.02
CA PHE A 66 5.23 -7.34 5.71
C PHE A 66 5.42 -5.82 5.72
N VAL A 67 6.58 -5.37 5.24
CA VAL A 67 6.92 -3.95 5.20
C VAL A 67 7.44 -3.63 3.80
N TYR A 68 6.74 -2.72 3.13
CA TYR A 68 7.07 -2.25 1.79
C TYR A 68 7.51 -0.80 1.88
N THR A 69 8.65 -0.48 1.29
CA THR A 69 9.05 0.92 1.10
C THR A 69 8.15 1.54 0.04
N ILE A 70 7.51 2.65 0.35
CA ILE A 70 6.65 3.41 -0.56
C ILE A 70 7.17 4.84 -0.83
N SER A 71 8.42 5.09 -0.41
CA SER A 71 9.17 6.36 -0.45
C SER A 71 8.56 7.51 -1.26
N THR A 72 8.30 8.61 -0.56
CA THR A 72 7.95 9.93 -1.11
C THR A 72 9.17 10.83 -1.35
N THR A 73 10.40 10.30 -1.33
CA THR A 73 11.57 11.20 -1.35
C THR A 73 12.78 10.64 -2.11
N ASP A 74 13.00 11.17 -3.31
CA ASP A 74 14.27 11.81 -3.63
C ASP A 74 14.47 12.98 -2.66
N ILE A 75 15.20 12.80 -1.54
CA ILE A 75 15.65 13.95 -0.76
C ILE A 75 16.76 14.63 -1.57
N LYS A 76 16.40 15.51 -2.50
CA LYS A 76 17.26 16.65 -2.85
C LYS A 76 16.89 17.79 -1.93
N ILE A 77 17.66 17.97 -0.85
CA ILE A 77 17.76 19.28 -0.22
C ILE A 77 18.44 20.17 -1.26
N ALA A 78 17.64 20.95 -1.98
CA ALA A 78 18.15 22.08 -2.73
C ALA A 78 18.83 23.02 -1.72
N GLY A 79 20.15 23.02 -1.71
CA GLY A 79 20.91 23.75 -0.69
C GLY A 79 22.39 23.40 -0.56
N LYS A 80 23.08 23.08 -1.66
CA LYS A 80 24.43 23.60 -1.92
C LYS A 80 24.73 23.60 -3.41
#